data_AF-A0A8C4PNX4-F1
#
_entry.id   AF-A0A8C4PNX4-F1
#
_cell.length_a   1.000
_cell.length_b   1.000
_cell.length_c   1.000
_cell.angle_alpha   90.00
_cell.angle_beta   90.00
_cell.angle_gamma   90.00
#
_symmetry.space_group_name_H-M   'P 1'
#
loop_
_entity.id
_entity.type
_entity.pdbx_description
1 polymer ?
#
loop_
_entity_poly.entity_id
_entity_poly.type
_entity_poly.pdbx_seq_one_letter_code
_entity_poly.pdbx_strand_id
1 'polypeptide(L)' 'MDETVAEFFKRTILKIPMTEMMTILKAWGFLSENQLQTVNFRQRKESLVQDLVLLCEKKRASLNDAAILDIVCKFQ' A
#
# COMPACT_ATOMS: atom_id res chain seq x y z
N MET A 1 4.98 12.14 -4.80
CA MET A 1 4.43 11.38 -5.96
C MET A 1 3.37 12.26 -6.62
N ASP A 2 2.93 12.01 -7.85
CA ASP A 2 1.81 12.78 -8.43
C ASP A 2 0.51 12.52 -7.64
N GLU A 3 -0.32 13.56 -7.45
CA GLU A 3 -1.56 13.47 -6.66
C GLU A 3 -2.50 12.38 -7.21
N THR A 4 -2.54 12.21 -8.53
CA THR A 4 -3.35 11.18 -9.19
C THR A 4 -2.91 9.78 -8.79
N VAL A 5 -1.61 9.55 -8.69
CA VAL A 5 -1.05 8.25 -8.32
C VAL A 5 -1.25 8.02 -6.82
N ALA A 6 -1.19 9.07 -5.98
CA ALA A 6 -1.47 8.99 -4.55
C ALA A 6 -2.92 8.59 -4.26
N GLU A 7 -3.88 9.21 -4.94
CA GLU A 7 -5.29 8.84 -4.90
C GLU A 7 -5.49 7.38 -5.34
N PHE A 8 -4.77 6.91 -6.36
CA PHE A 8 -4.85 5.54 -6.82
C PHE A 8 -4.39 4.55 -5.75
N PHE A 9 -3.21 4.76 -5.16
CA PHE A 9 -2.72 3.95 -4.04
C PHE A 9 -3.70 3.95 -2.87
N LYS A 10 -4.20 5.13 -2.48
CA LYS A 10 -5.16 5.27 -1.38
C LYS A 10 -6.42 4.45 -1.63
N ARG A 11 -7.01 4.53 -2.82
CA ARG A 11 -8.23 3.77 -3.18
C ARG A 11 -7.97 2.27 -3.26
N THR A 12 -6.83 1.84 -3.81
CA THR A 12 -6.48 0.43 -3.92
C THR A 12 -6.25 -0.17 -2.54
N ILE A 13 -5.44 0.48 -1.69
CA ILE A 13 -5.15 0.01 -0.32
C ILE A 13 -6.43 0.01 0.54
N LEU A 14 -7.32 1.00 0.36
CA LEU A 14 -8.61 1.03 1.07
C LEU A 14 -9.53 -0.13 0.72
N LYS A 15 -9.38 -0.78 -0.44
CA LYS A 15 -10.17 -1.98 -0.78
C LYS A 15 -9.65 -3.24 -0.09
N ILE A 16 -8.38 -3.27 0.27
CA ILE A 16 -7.75 -4.43 0.89
C ILE A 16 -8.36 -4.69 2.28
N PRO A 17 -8.84 -5.91 2.58
CA PRO A 17 -9.27 -6.24 3.93
C PRO A 17 -8.08 -6.23 4.90
N MET A 18 -8.30 -5.73 6.11
CA MET A 18 -7.25 -5.61 7.15
C MET A 18 -6.54 -6.93 7.44
N THR A 19 -7.26 -8.05 7.36
CA THR A 19 -6.75 -9.41 7.58
C THR A 19 -5.72 -9.84 6.55
N GLU A 20 -5.80 -9.33 5.31
CA GLU A 20 -4.93 -9.73 4.21
C GLU A 20 -3.92 -8.64 3.83
N MET A 21 -4.03 -7.45 4.42
CA MET A 21 -3.19 -6.30 4.12
C MET A 21 -1.70 -6.61 4.22
N MET A 22 -1.29 -7.30 5.29
CA MET A 22 0.11 -7.68 5.45
C MET A 22 0.55 -8.69 4.37
N THR A 23 -0.31 -9.63 3.99
CA THR A 23 -0.03 -10.64 2.96
C THR A 23 0.10 -9.99 1.58
N ILE A 24 -0.84 -9.13 1.21
CA ILE A 24 -0.86 -8.42 -0.07
C ILE A 24 0.35 -7.48 -0.19
N LEU A 25 0.67 -6.72 0.86
CA LEU A 25 1.84 -5.82 0.84
C LEU A 25 3.16 -6.59 0.75
N LYS A 26 3.25 -7.78 1.35
CA LYS A 26 4.39 -8.69 1.18
C LYS A 26 4.47 -9.26 -0.24
N ALA A 27 3.35 -9.72 -0.79
CA ALA A 27 3.28 -10.25 -2.15
C ALA A 27 3.59 -9.17 -3.20
N TRP A 28 3.21 -7.92 -2.93
CA TRP A 28 3.53 -6.78 -3.78
C TRP A 28 5.05 -6.51 -3.85
N GLY A 29 5.81 -6.79 -2.79
CA GLY A 29 7.28 -6.75 -2.79
C GLY A 29 7.91 -5.35 -2.93
N PHE A 30 7.13 -4.30 -3.16
CA PHE A 30 7.62 -2.92 -3.27
C PHE A 30 8.08 -2.35 -1.92
N LEU A 31 7.34 -2.66 -0.85
CA LEU A 31 7.69 -2.30 0.52
C LEU A 31 8.50 -3.43 1.16
N SER A 32 9.70 -3.10 1.64
CA SER A 32 10.56 -4.05 2.34
C SER A 32 9.96 -4.43 3.70
N GLU A 33 10.26 -5.63 4.20
CA GLU A 33 9.72 -6.10 5.49
C GLU A 33 10.06 -5.15 6.65
N ASN A 34 11.27 -4.58 6.67
CA ASN A 34 11.64 -3.58 7.68
C ASN A 34 10.74 -2.33 7.65
N GLN A 35 10.32 -1.88 6.46
CA GLN A 35 9.39 -0.75 6.34
C GLN A 35 8.00 -1.14 6.83
N LEU A 36 7.53 -2.33 6.47
CA LEU A 36 6.25 -2.86 6.96
C LEU A 36 6.24 -3.02 8.49
N GLN A 37 7.36 -3.41 9.10
CA GLN A 37 7.47 -3.51 10.56
C GLN A 37 7.39 -2.16 11.28
N THR A 38 7.75 -1.06 10.62
CA THR A 38 7.60 0.30 11.20
C THR A 38 6.15 0.79 11.16
N VAL A 39 5.30 0.19 10.34
CA VAL A 39 3.89 0.56 10.19
C VAL A 39 3.06 -0.13 11.26
N ASN A 40 2.27 0.65 12.00
CA ASN A 40 1.38 0.10 13.01
C ASN A 40 0.09 -0.45 12.38
N PHE A 41 0.01 -1.76 12.13
CA PHE A 41 -1.21 -2.40 11.60
C PHE A 41 -2.38 -2.48 12.60
N ARG A 42 -2.18 -2.14 13.88
CA ARG A 42 -3.26 -2.11 14.89
C ARG A 42 -4.07 -0.81 14.87
N GLN A 43 -3.67 0.17 14.06
CA GLN A 43 -4.36 1.45 13.94
C GLN A 43 -5.61 1.36 13.05
N ARG A 44 -6.39 2.45 12.98
CA ARG A 44 -7.54 2.51 12.06
C ARG A 44 -7.09 2.39 10.61
N LYS A 45 -7.92 1.75 9.78
CA LYS A 45 -7.63 1.51 8.37
C LYS A 45 -7.27 2.78 7.59
N GLU A 46 -7.96 3.89 7.84
CA GLU A 46 -7.67 5.17 7.18
C GLU A 46 -6.27 5.71 7.53
N SER A 47 -5.89 5.68 8.80
CA SER A 47 -4.56 6.10 9.26
C SER A 47 -3.47 5.19 8.70
N LEU A 48 -3.72 3.87 8.67
CA LEU A 48 -2.82 2.90 8.06
C LEU A 48 -2.59 3.18 6.58
N VAL A 49 -3.66 3.46 5.82
CA VAL A 49 -3.56 3.78 4.40
C VAL A 49 -2.72 5.04 4.20
N GLN A 50 -2.91 6.08 5.01
CA GLN A 50 -2.10 7.29 4.93
C GLN A 50 -0.62 7.00 5.16
N ASP A 51 -0.28 6.20 6.18
CA ASP A 51 1.10 5.79 6.47
C ASP A 51 1.74 5.04 5.28
N LEU A 52 0.98 4.11 4.69
CA LEU A 52 1.43 3.35 3.52
C LEU A 52 1.62 4.23 2.28
N VAL A 53 0.72 5.19 2.03
CA VAL A 53 0.85 6.14 0.92
C VAL A 53 2.08 7.04 1.12
N LEU A 54 2.34 7.50 2.35
CA LEU A 54 3.54 8.26 2.68
C LEU A 54 4.83 7.46 2.44
N LEU A 55 4.83 6.17 2.77
CA LEU A 55 5.96 5.28 2.45
C LEU A 55 6.15 5.12 0.93
N CYS A 56 5.06 4.96 0.18
CA CYS A 56 5.11 4.89 -1.28
C CYS A 56 5.66 6.18 -1.88
N GLU A 57 5.25 7.34 -1.35
CA GLU A 57 5.77 8.63 -1.77
C GLU A 57 7.28 8.79 -1.48
N LYS A 58 7.73 8.40 -0.29
CA LYS A 58 9.16 8.42 0.09
C LYS A 58 10.01 7.56 -0.85
N LYS A 59 9.50 6.40 -1.29
CA LYS A 59 10.17 5.53 -2.27
C LYS A 59 9.98 5.97 -3.72
N ARG A 60 9.31 7.11 -3.97
CA ARG A 60 8.99 7.61 -5.32
C ARG A 60 8.24 6.58 -6.16
N ALA A 61 7.22 5.96 -5.55
CA ALA A 61 6.35 5.01 -6.25
C ALA A 61 5.78 5.63 -7.53
N SER A 62 5.76 4.82 -8.58
CA SER A 62 5.24 5.18 -9.89
C SER A 62 3.85 4.61 -10.10
N LEU A 63 3.19 5.03 -11.18
CA LEU A 63 1.90 4.45 -11.59
C LEU A 63 2.02 2.94 -11.86
N ASN A 64 3.17 2.47 -12.36
CA ASN A 64 3.40 1.04 -12.60
C ASN A 64 3.39 0.26 -11.28
N ASP A 65 4.02 0.79 -10.24
CA ASP A 65 4.01 0.15 -8.91
C ASP A 65 2.58 0.05 -8.35
N ALA A 66 1.77 1.09 -8.59
CA ALA A 66 0.36 1.14 -8.20
C ALA A 66 -0.50 0.13 -8.97
N ALA A 67 -0.21 -0.05 -10.27
CA ALA A 67 -0.88 -1.03 -11.11
C ALA A 67 -0.54 -2.47 -10.67
N ILE A 68 0.72 -2.74 -10.32
CA ILE A 68 1.11 -4.06 -9.78
C ILE A 68 0.36 -4.32 -8.46
N LEU A 69 0.23 -3.32 -7.59
CA LEU A 69 -0.55 -3.48 -6.35
C LEU A 69 -2.03 -3.81 -6.65
N ASP A 70 -2.67 -3.12 -7.60
CA ASP A 70 -4.05 -3.41 -8.00
C ASP A 70 -4.22 -4.82 -8.58
N ILE A 71 -3.23 -5.29 -9.36
CA ILE A 71 -3.19 -6.67 -9.86
C ILE A 71 -3.12 -7.65 -8.68
N VAL A 72 -2.15 -7.49 -7.77
CA VAL A 72 -2.01 -8.38 -6.61
C VAL A 72 -3.29 -8.39 -5.76
N CYS A 73 -3.96 -7.25 -5.60
CA CYS A 73 -5.23 -7.16 -4.86
C CYS A 73 -6.41 -7.87 -5.55
N LYS A 74 -6.37 -8.09 -6.86
CA LYS A 74 -7.46 -8.73 -7.63
C LYS A 74 -7.31 -10.25 -7.78
N PHE A 75 -6.11 -10.78 -7.53
CA PHE A 75 -5.79 -12.19 -7.71
C PHE A 75 -5.79 -13.00 -6.40
N GLN A 76 -6.23 -12.40 -5.30
CA GLN A 76 -6.32 -13.01 -3.96
C GLN A 76 -7.78 -13.03 -3.49
#